data_AF-A0A1F7GBB4-F1
#
_entry.id   AF-A0A1F7GBB4-F1
#
_cell.length_a   1.000
_cell.length_b   1.000
_cell.length_c   1.000
_cell.angle_alpha   90.00
_cell.angle_beta   90.00
_cell.angle_gamma   90.00
#
_symmetry.space_group_name_H-M   'P 1'
#
loop_
_entity.id
_entity.type
_entity.pdbx_description
1 polymer ?
#
loop_
_entity_poly.entity_id
_entity_poly.type
_entity_poly.pdbx_seq_one_letter_code
_entity_poly.pdbx_strand_id
1 'polypeptide(L)'
;MFLQNQKGDKFYLIIYLALERADLKSLSSIIREKKLSFASPDSLLKLLNITPGSVSPFGLINDEKHLVCVIVSNSVLKGKKIGFHPNINTSTLAIKTGDFKRFLE
;
A
#
# COMPACT_ATOMS: atom_id res chain seq x y z
N MET A 1 -0.16 -4.55 -0.60
CA MET A 1 1.23 -5.06 -0.74
C MET A 1 2.21 -3.91 -0.65
N PHE A 2 3.41 -4.15 -0.12
CA PHE A 2 4.47 -3.14 -0.09
C PHE A 2 5.67 -3.63 -0.90
N LEU A 3 6.04 -2.88 -1.94
CA LEU A 3 7.01 -3.25 -2.95
C LEU A 3 8.11 -2.19 -3.08
N GLN A 4 9.22 -2.59 -3.69
CA GLN A 4 10.30 -1.69 -4.09
C GLN A 4 10.75 -1.99 -5.52
N ASN A 5 11.35 -0.99 -6.16
CA ASN A 5 12.01 -1.18 -7.45
C ASN A 5 13.32 -1.99 -7.30
N GLN A 6 13.91 -2.38 -8.44
CA GLN A 6 15.15 -3.15 -8.46
C GLN A 6 16.33 -2.48 -7.75
N LYS A 7 16.39 -1.13 -7.77
CA LYS A 7 17.45 -0.36 -7.14
C LYS A 7 17.25 -0.22 -5.62
N GLY A 8 16.03 -0.45 -5.12
CA GLY A 8 15.70 -0.34 -3.70
C GLY A 8 15.60 1.10 -3.19
N ASP A 9 15.43 2.08 -4.08
CA ASP A 9 15.36 3.51 -3.74
C ASP A 9 13.96 4.10 -3.92
N LYS A 10 13.02 3.34 -4.48
CA LYS A 10 11.60 3.71 -4.59
C LYS A 10 10.71 2.65 -3.99
N PHE A 11 9.72 3.08 -3.22
CA PHE A 11 8.80 2.23 -2.51
C PHE A 11 7.36 2.45 -2.98
N TYR A 12 6.58 1.38 -3.00
CA TYR A 12 5.22 1.39 -3.52
C TYR A 12 4.28 0.65 -2.57
N LEU A 13 3.21 1.31 -2.15
CA LEU A 13 2.09 0.68 -1.43
C LEU A 13 0.95 0.43 -2.41
N ILE A 14 0.73 -0.84 -2.75
CA ILE A 14 -0.32 -1.26 -3.69
C ILE A 14 -1.54 -1.72 -2.91
N ILE A 15 -2.69 -1.10 -3.17
CA ILE A 15 -3.97 -1.33 -2.51
C ILE A 15 -4.98 -1.84 -3.55
N TYR A 16 -5.49 -3.04 -3.34
CA TYR A 16 -6.43 -3.73 -4.23
C TYR A 16 -7.36 -4.63 -3.41
N LEU A 17 -8.44 -5.13 -4.01
CA LEU A 17 -9.38 -5.98 -3.28
C LEU A 17 -8.77 -7.36 -2.99
N ALA A 18 -9.13 -7.98 -1.87
CA ALA A 18 -8.54 -9.25 -1.43
C ALA A 18 -8.67 -10.41 -2.46
N LEU A 19 -9.71 -10.36 -3.30
CA LEU A 19 -9.97 -11.36 -4.36
C LEU A 19 -9.33 -10.99 -5.71
N GLU A 20 -8.75 -9.80 -5.85
CA GLU A 20 -8.06 -9.39 -7.06
C GLU A 20 -6.64 -9.99 -7.09
N ARG A 21 -6.22 -10.43 -8.27
CA ARG A 21 -4.83 -10.84 -8.50
C ARG A 21 -4.01 -9.64 -8.95
N ALA A 22 -2.89 -9.41 -8.28
CA ALA A 22 -1.93 -8.40 -8.71
C ALA A 22 -1.03 -8.98 -9.81
N ASP A 23 -1.07 -8.38 -11.00
CA ASP A 23 -0.08 -8.63 -12.05
C ASP A 23 1.09 -7.65 -11.89
N LEU A 24 2.16 -8.12 -11.25
CA LEU A 24 3.36 -7.33 -11.01
C LEU A 24 4.06 -6.91 -12.30
N LYS A 25 3.94 -7.69 -13.39
CA LYS A 25 4.57 -7.38 -14.67
C LYS A 25 3.87 -6.20 -15.34
N SER A 26 2.55 -6.26 -15.42
CA SER A 26 1.72 -5.15 -15.89
C SER A 26 1.91 -3.91 -15.01
N LEU A 27 1.91 -4.07 -13.69
CA LEU A 27 2.14 -2.97 -12.75
C LEU A 27 3.50 -2.30 -12.95
N SER A 28 4.58 -3.08 -13.10
CA SER A 28 5.93 -2.55 -13.36
C SER A 28 5.98 -1.71 -14.64
N SER A 29 5.24 -2.11 -15.67
CA SER A 29 5.13 -1.36 -16.93
C SER A 29 4.38 -0.03 -16.74
N ILE A 30 3.27 -0.04 -15.98
CA ILE A 30 2.46 1.16 -15.70
C ILE A 30 3.28 2.22 -14.95
N ILE A 31 4.04 1.80 -13.94
CA ILE A 31 4.86 2.71 -13.11
C ILE A 31 6.24 3.00 -13.72
N ARG A 32 6.53 2.44 -14.90
CA ARG A 32 7.81 2.58 -15.62
C ARG A 32 9.03 2.09 -14.84
N GLU A 33 8.87 1.02 -14.07
CA GLU A 33 9.97 0.34 -13.39
C GLU A 33 10.29 -0.99 -14.09
N LYS A 34 11.58 -1.36 -14.16
CA LYS A 34 12.00 -2.61 -14.83
C LYS A 34 11.50 -3.87 -14.13
N LYS A 35 11.52 -3.85 -12.79
CA LYS A 35 11.13 -4.98 -11.93
C LYS A 35 10.70 -4.46 -10.57
N LEU A 36 9.67 -5.09 -10.03
CA LEU A 36 9.21 -4.92 -8.66
C LEU A 36 9.54 -6.17 -7.83
N SER A 37 9.81 -5.95 -6.56
CA SER A 37 9.99 -7.00 -5.56
C SER A 37 9.38 -6.57 -4.23
N PHE A 38 9.08 -7.52 -3.34
CA PHE A 38 8.66 -7.17 -1.98
C PHE A 38 9.80 -6.44 -1.27
N ALA A 39 9.45 -5.34 -0.58
CA ALA A 39 10.43 -4.63 0.23
C ALA A 39 10.72 -5.42 1.52
N SER A 40 11.89 -5.17 2.12
CA SER A 40 12.30 -5.87 3.33
C SER A 40 11.44 -5.49 4.55
N PRO A 41 11.36 -6.35 5.58
CA PRO A 41 10.76 -5.99 6.87
C PRO A 41 11.37 -4.73 7.48
N ASP A 42 12.67 -4.51 7.36
CA ASP A 42 13.34 -3.30 7.84
C ASP A 42 12.84 -2.04 7.13
N SER A 43 12.58 -2.13 5.82
CA SER A 43 12.04 -1.01 5.05
C SER A 43 10.60 -0.69 5.47
N LEU A 44 9.77 -1.73 5.72
CA LEU A 44 8.42 -1.56 6.26
C LEU A 44 8.43 -0.86 7.62
N LEU A 45 9.29 -1.32 8.53
CA LEU A 45 9.41 -0.73 9.86
C LEU A 45 9.91 0.71 9.76
N LYS A 46 10.94 0.96 8.96
CA LYS A 46 11.54 2.30 8.80
C LYS A 46 10.58 3.31 8.19
N LEU A 47 9.80 2.93 7.18
CA LEU A 47 8.97 3.86 6.41
C LEU A 47 7.54 3.96 6.93
N LEU A 48 6.97 2.86 7.42
CA LEU A 48 5.56 2.79 7.79
C LEU A 48 5.35 2.43 9.26
N ASN A 49 6.41 2.12 10.02
CA ASN A 49 6.37 1.67 11.42
C ASN A 49 5.45 0.45 11.64
N ILE A 50 5.50 -0.50 10.71
CA ILE A 50 4.70 -1.74 10.74
C ILE A 50 5.56 -2.97 10.49
N THR A 51 5.12 -4.11 11.01
CA THR A 51 5.73 -5.43 10.77
C THR A 51 4.99 -6.19 9.65
N PRO A 52 5.66 -7.17 9.00
CA PRO A 52 5.00 -8.04 8.03
C PRO A 52 3.75 -8.71 8.61
N GLY A 53 2.72 -8.87 7.79
CA GLY A 53 1.42 -9.44 8.22
C GLY A 53 0.39 -8.40 8.71
N SER A 54 0.81 -7.15 8.96
CA SER A 54 -0.07 -6.04 9.35
C SER A 54 -0.01 -4.85 8.38
N VAL A 55 0.32 -5.10 7.11
CA VAL A 55 0.47 -4.04 6.10
C VAL A 55 -0.86 -3.30 5.92
N SER A 56 -0.84 -1.99 6.17
CA SER A 56 -2.01 -1.12 6.16
C SER A 56 -1.67 0.25 5.58
N PRO A 57 -2.60 0.94 4.90
CA PRO A 57 -2.40 2.31 4.48
C PRO A 57 -2.21 3.29 5.64
N PHE A 58 -2.70 2.97 6.84
CA PHE A 58 -2.58 3.90 7.97
C PHE A 58 -1.14 4.06 8.48
N GLY A 59 -0.21 3.17 8.10
CA GLY A 59 1.21 3.33 8.35
C GLY A 59 1.83 4.53 7.60
N LEU A 60 1.16 5.06 6.56
CA LEU A 60 1.63 6.23 5.80
C LEU A 60 1.75 7.49 6.66
N ILE A 61 1.08 7.55 7.82
CA ILE A 61 1.26 8.65 8.78
C ILE A 61 2.71 8.75 9.28
N ASN A 62 3.48 7.66 9.21
CA ASN A 62 4.89 7.61 9.61
C ASN A 62 5.85 7.94 8.44
N ASP A 63 5.35 8.05 7.20
CA ASP A 63 6.16 8.39 6.01
C ASP A 63 6.28 9.91 5.84
N GLU A 64 6.93 10.58 6.80
CA GLU A 64 7.06 12.04 6.85
C GLU A 64 7.73 12.66 5.62
N LYS A 65 8.52 11.86 4.89
CA LYS A 65 9.26 12.29 3.69
C LYS A 65 8.53 11.93 2.40
N HIS A 66 7.34 11.37 2.47
CA HIS A 66 6.52 10.94 1.33
C HIS A 66 7.32 10.08 0.32
N LEU A 67 8.09 9.12 0.84
CA LEU A 67 8.93 8.23 0.03
C LEU A 67 8.13 7.07 -0.58
N VAL A 68 6.92 6.82 -0.07
CA VAL A 68 6.05 5.73 -0.50
C VAL A 68 5.01 6.23 -1.51
N CYS A 69 5.10 5.70 -2.73
CA CYS A 69 4.10 5.93 -3.76
C CYS A 69 2.90 5.01 -3.57
N VAL A 70 1.71 5.58 -3.38
CA VAL A 70 0.47 4.81 -3.16
C VAL A 70 -0.25 4.58 -4.48
N ILE A 71 -0.59 3.32 -4.75
CA ILE A 71 -1.34 2.91 -5.94
C ILE A 71 -2.60 2.18 -5.50
N VAL A 72 -3.76 2.71 -5.87
CA VAL A 72 -5.06 2.15 -5.48
C VAL A 72 -5.78 1.63 -6.71
N SER A 73 -6.28 0.39 -6.67
CA SER A 73 -7.08 -0.16 -7.76
C SER A 73 -8.43 0.57 -7.86
N ASN A 74 -8.90 0.80 -9.09
CA ASN A 74 -10.19 1.46 -9.31
C ASN A 74 -11.34 0.69 -8.65
N SER A 75 -11.24 -0.64 -8.53
CA SER A 75 -12.25 -1.46 -7.87
C SER A 75 -12.40 -1.14 -6.39
N VAL A 76 -11.31 -0.86 -5.68
CA VAL A 76 -11.33 -0.39 -4.28
C VAL A 76 -12.11 0.93 -4.20
N LEU A 77 -11.85 1.85 -5.12
CA LEU A 77 -12.46 3.18 -5.13
C LEU A 77 -13.95 3.19 -5.54
N LYS A 78 -14.47 2.09 -6.11
CA LYS A 78 -15.89 1.94 -6.46
C LYS A 78 -16.77 1.55 -5.25
N GLY A 79 -16.17 1.03 -4.17
CA GLY A 79 -16.91 0.66 -2.97
C GLY A 79 -17.44 1.89 -2.21
N LYS A 80 -18.54 1.74 -1.46
CA LYS A 80 -19.02 2.80 -0.53
C LYS A 80 -18.17 2.89 0.74
N LYS A 81 -17.68 1.74 1.21
CA LYS A 81 -16.79 1.59 2.36
C LYS A 81 -15.65 0.64 2.01
N ILE A 82 -14.50 0.85 2.64
CA ILE A 82 -13.31 0.01 2.50
C ILE A 82 -12.87 -0.42 3.90
N GLY A 83 -12.46 -1.67 4.02
CA GLY A 83 -11.94 -2.24 5.26
C GLY A 83 -10.43 -2.36 5.22
N PHE A 84 -9.75 -1.88 6.26
CA PHE A 84 -8.32 -2.07 6.47
C PHE A 84 -8.04 -2.48 7.90
N HIS A 85 -6.98 -3.25 8.12
CA HIS A 85 -6.44 -3.47 9.46
C HIS A 85 -5.79 -2.17 9.97
N PRO A 86 -6.07 -1.68 11.19
CA PRO A 86 -5.48 -0.44 11.71
C PRO A 86 -4.06 -0.70 12.25
N ASN A 87 -3.12 -1.03 11.36
CA ASN A 87 -1.72 -1.37 11.65
C ASN A 87 -1.51 -2.60 12.55
N ILE A 88 -2.58 -3.28 12.95
CA ILE A 88 -2.59 -4.57 13.64
C ILE A 88 -3.66 -5.48 13.03
N ASN A 89 -3.30 -6.73 12.76
CA ASN A 89 -4.15 -7.70 12.07
C ASN A 89 -5.29 -8.30 12.92
N THR A 90 -5.49 -7.82 14.14
CA THR A 90 -6.51 -8.32 15.09
C THR A 90 -7.85 -7.58 14.99
N SER A 91 -7.93 -6.52 14.21
CA SER A 91 -9.14 -5.73 14.02
C SER A 91 -9.25 -5.19 12.59
N THR A 92 -10.45 -4.80 12.18
CA THR A 92 -10.70 -4.20 10.86
C THR A 92 -11.48 -2.91 11.03
N LEU A 93 -10.93 -1.81 10.52
CA LEU A 93 -11.57 -0.52 10.46
C LEU A 93 -12.29 -0.36 9.12
N ALA A 94 -13.60 -0.12 9.16
CA ALA A 94 -14.40 0.19 7.97
C ALA A 94 -14.59 1.71 7.85
N ILE A 95 -14.00 2.31 6.82
CA ILE A 95 -14.07 3.74 6.54
C ILE A 95 -14.84 4.01 5.24
N LYS A 96 -15.43 5.20 5.09
CA LYS A 96 -16.01 5.58 3.79
C LYS A 96 -14.88 5.78 2.79
N THR A 97 -15.12 5.41 1.54
CA THR A 97 -14.13 5.59 0.47
C THR A 97 -13.72 7.05 0.28
N GLY A 98 -14.64 8.01 0.49
CA GLY A 98 -14.32 9.44 0.47
C GLY A 98 -13.33 9.84 1.56
N ASP A 99 -13.53 9.35 2.78
CA ASP A 99 -12.63 9.62 3.92
C ASP A 99 -11.26 8.97 3.69
N PHE A 100 -11.23 7.79 3.08
CA PHE A 100 -9.98 7.14 2.67
C PHE A 100 -9.20 7.97 1.65
N LYS A 101 -9.88 8.53 0.64
CA LYS A 101 -9.23 9.42 -0.34
C LYS A 101 -8.64 10.65 0.33
N ARG A 102 -9.42 11.29 1.22
CA ARG A 102 -8.95 12.44 2.01
C ARG A 102 -7.76 12.11 2.91
N PHE A 103 -7.64 10.88 3.40
CA PHE A 103 -6.47 10.42 4.16
C PHE A 103 -5.20 10.31 3.30
N LEU A 104 -5.33 10.09 1.99
CA LEU A 104 -4.19 9.98 1.07
C LEU A 104 -3.74 11.33 0.49
N GLU A 105 -4.50 12.40 0.71
CA GLU A 105 -4.19 13.79 0.31
C GLU A 105 -3.34 14.49 1.38
#